data_AF-A0AAT9LJ33-F1
#
_entry.id   AF-A0AAT9LJ33-F1
#
_cell.length_a   1.000
_cell.length_b   1.000
_cell.length_c   1.000
_cell.angle_alpha   90.00
_cell.angle_beta   90.00
_cell.angle_gamma   90.00
#
_symmetry.space_group_name_H-M   'P 1'
#
loop_
_entity.id
_entity.type
_entity.pdbx_description
1 polymer ?
#
loop_
_entity_poly.entity_id
_entity_poly.type
_entity_poly.pdbx_seq_one_letter_code
_entity_poly.pdbx_strand_id
1 'polypeptide(L)'
;MAANYRYWCGECHYRTSWLTESQGADQQDRHYAERHPGIEPGGRVEVRRGSGGGLGCLALVGLLFLVLLLAATCQDSQSSGAPAPTATYRAL
;
A
#
# COMPACT_ATOMS: atom_id res chain seq x y z
N MET A 1 11.11 1.72 -0.04
CA MET A 1 10.39 0.59 0.60
C MET A 1 11.42 -0.51 0.85
N ALA A 2 11.78 -0.82 2.09
CA ALA A 2 12.73 -1.90 2.37
C ALA A 2 11.99 -3.24 2.32
N ALA A 3 12.41 -4.12 1.42
CA ALA A 3 12.01 -5.52 1.42
C ALA A 3 13.00 -6.32 2.26
N ASN A 4 12.48 -7.25 3.06
CA ASN A 4 13.31 -8.21 3.78
C ASN A 4 13.21 -9.57 3.08
N TYR A 5 14.31 -10.29 3.04
CA TYR A 5 14.49 -11.53 2.32
C TYR A 5 14.84 -12.65 3.30
N ARG A 6 14.37 -13.85 3.03
CA ARG A 6 14.70 -15.05 3.78
C ARG A 6 15.04 -16.17 2.81
N TYR A 7 16.27 -16.65 2.87
CA TYR A 7 16.80 -17.70 2.01
C TYR A 7 16.70 -19.04 2.72
N TRP A 8 16.29 -20.06 1.99
CA TRP A 8 16.23 -21.45 2.46
C TRP A 8 17.34 -22.25 1.79
N CYS A 9 17.89 -23.23 2.50
CA CYS A 9 18.74 -24.23 1.89
C CYS A 9 17.87 -25.26 1.14
N GLY A 10 18.32 -25.71 -0.03
CA GLY A 10 17.65 -26.77 -0.79
C GLY A 10 17.96 -28.17 -0.26
N GLU A 11 19.14 -28.33 0.37
CA GLU A 11 19.67 -29.62 0.82
C GLU A 11 19.30 -29.95 2.27
N CYS A 12 19.02 -28.93 3.09
CA CYS A 12 18.68 -29.10 4.49
C CYS A 12 17.65 -28.06 4.97
N HIS A 13 17.18 -28.20 6.20
CA HIS A 13 16.20 -27.29 6.79
C HIS A 13 16.77 -25.95 7.30
N TYR A 14 18.00 -25.61 6.92
CA TYR A 14 18.59 -24.32 7.26
C TYR A 14 17.85 -23.18 6.54
N ARG A 15 17.69 -22.06 7.25
CA ARG A 15 17.12 -20.82 6.71
C ARG A 15 17.79 -19.61 7.35
N THR A 16 17.97 -18.56 6.59
CA THR A 16 18.48 -17.28 7.12
C THR A 16 17.41 -16.59 7.97
N SER A 17 17.82 -15.63 8.81
CA SER A 17 16.89 -14.64 9.33
C SER A 17 16.35 -13.74 8.21
N TRP A 18 15.36 -12.92 8.53
CA TRP A 18 14.92 -11.86 7.61
C TRP A 18 16.03 -10.80 7.52
N LEU A 19 16.64 -10.70 6.35
CA LEU A 19 17.82 -9.86 6.09
C LEU A 19 17.58 -9.01 4.84
N THR A 20 18.52 -8.11 4.54
CA THR A 20 18.56 -7.54 3.19
C THR A 20 18.87 -8.64 2.17
N GLU A 21 18.58 -8.38 0.90
CA GLU A 21 18.86 -9.33 -0.19
C GLU A 21 20.33 -9.76 -0.20
N SER A 22 21.25 -8.79 -0.17
CA SER A 22 22.69 -9.03 -0.15
C SER A 22 23.15 -9.86 1.05
N GLN A 23 22.70 -9.49 2.26
CA GLN A 23 23.07 -10.21 3.48
C GLN A 23 22.53 -11.64 3.50
N GLY A 24 21.33 -11.85 2.96
CA GLY A 24 20.72 -13.16 2.85
C GLY A 24 21.46 -14.06 1.85
N ALA A 25 21.81 -13.52 0.68
CA ALA A 25 22.60 -14.21 -0.33
C ALA A 25 23.99 -14.60 0.20
N ASP A 26 24.75 -13.65 0.75
CA ASP A 26 26.08 -13.90 1.32
C ASP A 26 26.05 -14.97 2.45
N GLN A 27 24.96 -15.01 3.22
CA GLN A 27 24.80 -16.00 4.29
C GLN A 27 24.40 -17.38 3.74
N GLN A 28 23.62 -17.44 2.67
CA GLN A 28 23.29 -18.68 1.96
C GLN A 28 24.54 -19.28 1.30
N ASP A 29 25.33 -18.47 0.61
CA ASP A 29 26.55 -18.91 -0.07
C ASP A 29 27.57 -19.47 0.91
N ARG A 30 27.79 -18.77 2.02
CA ARG A 30 28.67 -19.25 3.09
C ARG A 30 28.18 -20.56 3.69
N HIS A 31 26.87 -20.68 3.92
CA HIS A 31 26.28 -21.92 4.39
C HIS A 31 26.52 -23.08 3.42
N TYR A 32 26.34 -22.87 2.12
CA TYR A 32 26.63 -23.88 1.09
C TYR A 32 28.11 -24.22 1.05
N ALA A 33 29.02 -23.24 1.09
CA ALA A 33 30.45 -23.49 1.12
C ALA A 33 30.90 -24.33 2.33
N GLU A 34 30.28 -24.13 3.50
CA GLU A 34 30.62 -24.84 4.74
C GLU A 34 29.95 -26.23 4.87
N ARG A 35 28.66 -26.35 4.52
CA ARG A 35 27.87 -27.58 4.74
C ARG A 35 27.66 -28.42 3.48
N HIS A 36 27.74 -27.80 2.31
CA HIS A 36 27.40 -28.42 1.02
C HIS A 36 28.49 -28.12 -0.03
N PRO A 37 29.76 -28.48 0.22
CA PRO A 37 30.85 -28.13 -0.68
C PRO A 37 30.64 -28.77 -2.07
N GLY A 38 30.73 -27.95 -3.10
CA GLY A 38 30.55 -28.37 -4.50
C GLY A 38 29.10 -28.51 -4.96
N ILE A 39 28.12 -28.19 -4.11
CA ILE A 39 26.71 -28.11 -4.49
C ILE A 39 26.36 -26.64 -4.72
N GLU A 40 25.74 -26.35 -5.85
CA GLU A 40 25.31 -24.99 -6.19
C GLU A 40 24.06 -24.60 -5.37
N PRO A 41 23.92 -23.34 -4.92
CA PRO A 41 22.75 -22.90 -4.16
C PRO A 41 21.45 -23.07 -4.96
N GLY A 42 20.60 -24.01 -4.54
CA GLY A 42 19.34 -24.35 -5.21
C GLY A 42 18.07 -24.10 -4.40
N GLY A 43 18.20 -23.50 -3.21
CA GLY A 43 17.08 -23.31 -2.30
C GLY A 43 16.12 -22.17 -2.68
N ARG A 44 14.99 -22.07 -1.97
CA ARG A 44 13.93 -21.06 -2.23
C ARG A 44 14.15 -19.75 -1.47
N VAL A 45 13.68 -18.64 -2.04
CA VAL A 45 13.73 -17.31 -1.44
C VAL A 45 12.33 -16.81 -1.11
N GLU A 46 12.15 -16.29 0.09
CA GLU A 46 10.93 -15.61 0.51
C GLU A 46 11.16 -14.11 0.63
N VAL A 47 10.19 -13.33 0.15
CA VAL A 47 10.26 -11.87 0.18
C VAL A 47 9.14 -11.33 1.04
N ARG A 48 9.50 -10.61 2.10
CA ARG A 48 8.58 -9.84 2.93
C ARG A 48 8.69 -8.37 2.54
N ARG A 49 7.73 -7.90 1.73
CA ARG A 49 7.51 -6.46 1.55
C ARG A 49 6.79 -5.92 2.78
N GLY A 50 7.35 -4.88 3.40
CA GLY A 50 6.65 -4.16 4.46
C GLY A 50 5.28 -3.71 3.94
N SER A 51 4.22 -3.95 4.73
CA SER A 51 2.84 -3.59 4.40
C SER A 51 2.70 -2.06 4.34
N GLY A 52 3.06 -1.46 3.21
CA GLY A 52 2.87 -0.05 2.91
C GLY A 52 1.50 0.27 2.31
N GLY A 53 0.45 -0.48 2.67
CA GLY A 53 -0.85 -0.45 1.99
C GLY A 53 -2.01 -0.27 2.95
N GLY A 54 -2.07 0.86 3.65
CA GLY A 54 -3.22 1.20 4.51
C GLY A 54 -3.68 2.65 4.40
N LEU A 55 -2.76 3.59 4.12
CA LEU A 55 -3.12 5.01 4.03
C LEU A 55 -3.97 5.33 2.80
N GLY A 56 -3.80 4.63 1.67
CA GLY A 56 -4.55 4.93 0.45
C GLY A 56 -6.06 4.72 0.62
N CYS A 57 -6.45 3.60 1.23
CA CYS A 57 -7.87 3.27 1.43
C CYS A 57 -8.51 4.20 2.48
N LEU A 58 -7.81 4.46 3.59
CA LEU A 58 -8.28 5.39 4.62
C LEU A 58 -8.39 6.83 4.09
N ALA A 59 -7.44 7.28 3.26
CA ALA A 59 -7.50 8.59 2.62
C ALA A 59 -8.68 8.69 1.65
N LEU A 60 -8.96 7.63 0.89
CA LEU A 60 -10.10 7.59 -0.04
C LEU A 60 -11.44 7.63 0.69
N VAL A 61 -11.57 6.87 1.79
CA VAL A 61 -12.77 6.89 2.65
C VAL A 61 -12.94 8.26 3.32
N GLY A 62 -11.86 8.86 3.82
CA GLY A 62 -11.88 10.20 4.41
C GLY A 62 -12.28 11.28 3.40
N LEU A 63 -11.76 11.22 2.17
CA LEU A 63 -12.13 12.13 1.08
C LEU A 63 -13.62 11.99 0.72
N LEU A 64 -14.12 10.76 0.54
CA LEU A 64 -15.53 10.49 0.25
C LEU A 64 -16.44 11.03 1.36
N PHE A 65 -16.08 10.79 2.62
CA PHE A 65 -16.84 11.29 3.76
C PHE A 65 -16.86 12.82 3.80
N LEU A 66 -15.73 13.48 3.55
CA LEU A 66 -15.64 14.94 3.47
C LEU A 66 -16.54 15.51 2.35
N VAL A 67 -16.52 14.88 1.17
CA VAL A 67 -17.37 15.29 0.03
C VAL A 67 -18.86 15.15 0.37
N LEU A 68 -19.25 14.06 1.03
CA LEU A 68 -20.64 13.84 1.45
C LEU A 68 -21.10 14.88 2.48
N LEU A 69 -20.25 15.24 3.45
CA LEU A 69 -20.56 16.29 4.42
C LEU A 69 -20.77 17.64 3.74
N LEU A 70 -19.86 18.02 2.83
CA LEU A 70 -19.99 19.26 2.06
C LEU A 70 -21.29 19.27 1.25
N ALA A 71 -21.59 18.18 0.53
CA ALA A 71 -22.82 18.05 -0.24
C ALA A 71 -24.09 18.18 0.63
N ALA A 72 -24.11 17.57 1.82
CA ALA A 72 -25.22 17.68 2.76
C ALA A 72 -25.41 19.13 3.25
N THR A 73 -24.33 19.83 3.61
CA THR A 73 -24.42 21.25 4.02
C THR A 73 -24.82 22.20 2.90
N CYS A 74 -24.47 21.88 1.64
CA CYS A 74 -24.88 22.66 0.47
C CYS A 74 -26.36 22.46 0.11
N GLN A 75 -26.97 21.32 0.44
CA GLN A 75 -28.40 21.08 0.19
C GLN A 75 -29.29 21.96 1.08
N ASP A 76 -28.89 22.20 2.33
CA ASP A 76 -29.53 23.20 3.20
C ASP A 76 -29.48 24.62 2.59
N SER A 77 -28.36 24.95 1.93
CA SER A 77 -28.14 26.26 1.30
C SER A 77 -29.00 26.48 0.04
N GLN A 78 -29.50 25.43 -0.60
CA GLN A 78 -30.32 25.52 -1.83
C GLN A 78 -31.80 25.79 -1.53
N SER A 79 -32.25 25.65 -0.28
CA SER A 79 -33.60 26.04 0.17
C SER A 79 -33.80 27.56 0.24
N SER A 80 -32.72 28.35 0.14
CA SER A 80 -32.76 29.81 0.07
C SER A 80 -32.61 30.29 -1.38
N GLY A 81 -33.34 29.66 -2.29
CA GLY A 81 -33.62 30.24 -3.60
C GLY A 81 -34.46 31.50 -3.41
N ALA A 82 -33.80 32.65 -3.56
CA ALA A 82 -34.42 33.97 -3.61
C ALA A 82 -35.65 34.01 -4.53
N PRO A 83 -36.66 34.86 -4.25
CA PRO A 83 -37.84 35.00 -5.09
C PRO A 83 -37.43 35.40 -6.53
N ALA A 84 -38.10 34.78 -7.50
CA ALA A 84 -38.01 35.14 -8.91
C ALA A 84 -38.09 36.68 -9.07
N PRO A 85 -37.24 37.31 -9.90
CA PRO A 85 -37.44 38.71 -10.23
C PRO A 85 -38.74 38.81 -11.01
N THR A 86 -39.77 39.39 -10.39
CA THR A 86 -41.01 39.79 -11.05
C THR A 86 -40.64 40.84 -12.10
N ALA A 87 -40.44 40.41 -13.34
CA ALA A 87 -40.30 41.30 -14.48
C ALA A 87 -41.68 41.89 -14.80
N THR A 88 -42.01 42.97 -14.11
CA THR A 88 -43.18 43.80 -14.40
C THR A 88 -42.95 44.52 -15.73
N TYR A 89 -43.39 43.93 -16.84
CA TYR A 89 -43.53 44.69 -18.09
C TYR A 89 -44.86 45.44 -18.05
N ARG A 90 -44.78 46.76 -17.90
CA ARG A 90 -45.91 47.67 -18.09
C ARG A 90 -45.86 48.14 -19.54
N ALA A 91 -46.71 47.57 -20.40
CA ALA A 91 -46.96 48.07 -21.73
C ALA A 91 -48.36 48.71 -21.76
N LEU A 92 -48.33 50.03 -21.89
CA LEU A 92 -49.32 50.99 -22.40
C LEU A 92 -50.81 50.67 -22.23
#